data_AF-C0EYA8-F1
#
_entry.id   AF-C0EYA8-F1
#
_cell.length_a   1.000
_cell.length_b   1.000
_cell.length_c   1.000
_cell.angle_alpha   90.00
_cell.angle_beta   90.00
_cell.angle_gamma   90.00
#
_symmetry.space_group_name_H-M   'P 1'
#
loop_
_entity.id
_entity.type
_entity.pdbx_description
1 polymer ?
#
loop_
_entity_poly.entity_id
_entity_poly.type
_entity_poly.pdbx_seq_one_letter_code
_entity_poly.pdbx_strand_id
1 'polypeptide(L)'
;MKRVRHSRSGLFLIELMICILFFSITAGICIQFFVKSHNMSQDAKNLYQAQQEAASMAEILEKDIDSLDNISVYYDKDWNQCDKEEKMYWLEVTQAQNQAQEDDLKKVKIAVYSGENSKGESSKKEEIYHLNLSIYIP
;
A
#
# COMPACT_ATOMS: atom_id res chain seq x y z
N MET A 1 -66.30 -31.81 23.46
CA MET A 1 -65.66 -30.53 23.09
C MET A 1 -64.30 -30.82 22.47
N LYS A 2 -64.12 -30.63 21.15
CA LYS A 2 -62.82 -30.81 20.49
C LYS A 2 -61.94 -29.58 20.78
N ARG A 3 -60.91 -29.74 21.61
CA ARG A 3 -59.88 -28.70 21.82
C ARG A 3 -58.98 -28.63 20.58
N VAL A 4 -59.10 -27.55 19.82
CA VAL A 4 -58.12 -27.22 18.78
C VAL A 4 -56.83 -26.83 19.50
N ARG A 5 -55.81 -27.69 19.45
CA ARG A 5 -54.46 -27.34 19.91
C ARG A 5 -53.88 -26.33 18.93
N HIS A 6 -53.79 -25.07 19.35
CA HIS A 6 -53.05 -24.06 18.60
C HIS A 6 -51.57 -24.46 18.53
N SER A 7 -51.00 -24.43 17.33
CA SER A 7 -49.77 -25.11 16.93
C SER A 7 -48.51 -24.49 17.54
N ARG A 8 -47.91 -25.17 18.51
CA ARG A 8 -46.58 -24.88 19.09
C ARG A 8 -45.46 -24.82 18.03
N SER A 9 -45.66 -25.47 16.88
CA SER A 9 -44.72 -25.53 15.75
C SER A 9 -44.53 -24.20 15.00
N GLY A 10 -45.51 -23.28 15.04
CA GLY A 10 -45.39 -21.98 14.36
C GLY A 10 -44.39 -21.04 15.04
N LEU A 11 -44.28 -21.10 16.37
CA LEU A 11 -43.33 -20.28 17.13
C LEU A 11 -41.88 -20.71 16.88
N PHE A 12 -41.62 -22.01 16.81
CA PHE A 12 -40.30 -22.56 16.46
C PHE A 12 -39.87 -22.20 15.04
N LEU A 13 -40.81 -22.24 14.08
CA LEU A 13 -40.52 -21.84 12.70
C LEU A 13 -40.16 -20.35 12.61
N ILE A 14 -40.89 -19.47 13.31
CA ILE A 14 -40.58 -18.03 13.32
C ILE A 14 -39.20 -17.76 13.94
N GLU A 15 -38.87 -18.42 15.06
CA GLU A 15 -37.57 -18.31 15.70
C GLU A 15 -36.44 -18.71 14.75
N LEU A 16 -36.60 -19.83 14.05
CA LEU A 16 -35.65 -20.29 13.03
C LEU A 16 -35.52 -19.29 11.87
N MET A 17 -36.63 -18.73 11.38
CA MET A 17 -36.58 -17.74 10.30
C MET A 17 -35.83 -16.47 10.72
N ILE A 18 -36.04 -16.00 11.95
CA ILE A 18 -35.32 -14.85 12.52
C ILE A 18 -33.83 -15.17 12.63
N CYS A 19 -33.45 -16.37 13.12
CA CYS A 19 -32.05 -16.79 13.21
C CYS A 19 -31.36 -16.81 11.83
N ILE A 20 -32.02 -17.36 10.80
CA ILE A 20 -31.47 -17.41 9.44
C ILE A 20 -31.34 -16.00 8.86
N LEU A 21 -32.29 -15.11 9.14
CA LEU A 21 -32.23 -13.72 8.70
C LEU A 21 -31.02 -12.99 9.31
N PHE A 22 -30.84 -13.08 10.63
CA PHE A 22 -29.68 -12.49 11.31
C PHE A 22 -28.36 -13.08 10.80
N PHE A 23 -28.29 -14.41 10.67
CA PHE A 23 -27.09 -15.07 10.15
C PHE A 23 -26.76 -14.62 8.72
N SER A 24 -27.76 -14.43 7.87
CA SER A 24 -27.58 -13.96 6.49
C SER A 24 -27.05 -12.53 6.44
N ILE A 25 -27.57 -11.63 7.27
CA ILE A 25 -27.09 -10.24 7.38
C ILE A 25 -25.65 -10.22 7.89
N THR A 26 -25.36 -10.95 8.96
CA THR A 26 -24.00 -11.04 9.52
C THR A 26 -23.02 -11.64 8.51
N ALA A 27 -23.39 -12.70 7.79
CA ALA A 27 -22.54 -13.29 6.75
C ALA A 27 -22.18 -12.27 5.67
N GLY A 28 -23.15 -11.46 5.22
CA GLY A 28 -22.88 -10.37 4.28
C GLY A 28 -21.90 -9.34 4.81
N ILE A 29 -22.07 -8.90 6.05
CA ILE A 29 -21.17 -7.96 6.73
C ILE A 29 -19.76 -8.57 6.88
N CYS A 30 -19.65 -9.83 7.29
CA CYS A 30 -18.37 -10.53 7.45
C CYS A 30 -17.59 -10.61 6.14
N ILE A 31 -18.24 -10.89 5.01
CA ILE A 31 -17.60 -10.91 3.69
C ILE A 31 -17.09 -9.50 3.32
N GLN A 32 -17.91 -8.47 3.54
CA GLN A 32 -17.49 -7.08 3.24
C GLN A 32 -16.29 -6.67 4.07
N PHE A 33 -16.27 -6.99 5.38
CA PHE A 33 -15.12 -6.76 6.23
C PHE A 33 -13.89 -7.51 5.75
N PHE A 34 -14.04 -8.77 5.35
CA PHE A 34 -12.94 -9.58 4.86
C PHE A 34 -12.33 -8.98 3.59
N VAL A 35 -13.15 -8.64 2.59
CA VAL A 35 -12.68 -8.01 1.35
C VAL A 35 -11.98 -6.68 1.65
N LYS A 36 -12.57 -5.85 2.51
CA LYS A 36 -11.97 -4.57 2.90
C LYS A 36 -10.64 -4.76 3.62
N SER A 37 -10.54 -5.73 4.53
CA SER A 37 -9.28 -6.04 5.23
C SER A 37 -8.22 -6.59 4.28
N HIS A 38 -8.61 -7.36 3.26
CA HIS A 38 -7.69 -7.92 2.28
C HIS A 38 -7.08 -6.81 1.44
N ASN A 39 -7.90 -5.89 0.91
CA ASN A 39 -7.43 -4.73 0.17
C ASN A 39 -6.51 -3.86 1.05
N MET A 40 -6.94 -3.53 2.27
CA MET A 40 -6.13 -2.75 3.22
C MET A 40 -4.80 -3.44 3.55
N SER A 41 -4.80 -4.77 3.70
CA SER A 41 -3.57 -5.53 3.95
C SER A 41 -2.62 -5.51 2.76
N GLN A 42 -3.15 -5.51 1.54
CA GLN A 42 -2.36 -5.41 0.32
C GLN A 42 -1.73 -4.02 0.19
N ASP A 43 -2.50 -2.97 0.44
CA ASP A 43 -2.01 -1.59 0.42
C ASP A 43 -0.93 -1.38 1.50
N ALA A 44 -1.15 -1.89 2.72
CA ALA A 44 -0.19 -1.82 3.80
C ALA A 44 1.12 -2.58 3.47
N LYS A 45 1.04 -3.74 2.81
CA LYS A 45 2.23 -4.47 2.35
C LYS A 45 3.03 -3.64 1.35
N ASN A 46 2.36 -3.05 0.35
CA ASN A 46 3.03 -2.24 -0.66
C ASN A 46 3.71 -1.01 -0.03
N LEU A 47 3.03 -0.34 0.90
CA LEU A 47 3.60 0.80 1.63
C LEU A 47 4.80 0.38 2.49
N TYR A 48 4.70 -0.76 3.19
CA TYR A 48 5.78 -1.25 4.04
C TYR A 48 7.03 -1.60 3.23
N GLN A 49 6.86 -2.26 2.07
CA GLN A 49 7.97 -2.57 1.16
C GLN A 49 8.59 -1.29 0.59
N ALA A 50 7.76 -0.34 0.13
CA ALA A 50 8.23 0.96 -0.35
C ALA A 50 9.07 1.71 0.71
N GLN A 51 8.61 1.69 1.96
CA GLN A 51 9.33 2.29 3.08
C GLN A 51 10.67 1.57 3.35
N GLN A 52 10.68 0.23 3.31
CA GLN A 52 11.88 -0.57 3.55
C GLN A 52 12.95 -0.29 2.48
N GLU A 53 12.56 -0.26 1.20
CA GLU A 53 13.48 0.04 0.09
C GLU A 53 13.99 1.48 0.17
N ALA A 54 13.12 2.44 0.48
CA ALA A 54 13.52 3.85 0.66
C ALA A 54 14.51 4.02 1.83
N ALA A 55 14.29 3.31 2.94
CA ALA A 55 15.18 3.32 4.09
C ALA A 55 16.52 2.64 3.79
N SER A 56 16.51 1.51 3.09
CA SER A 56 17.73 0.83 2.64
C SER A 56 18.57 1.76 1.75
N MET A 57 17.92 2.45 0.81
CA MET A 57 18.59 3.43 -0.05
C MET A 57 19.14 4.62 0.75
N ALA A 58 18.42 5.09 1.76
CA ALA A 58 18.89 6.15 2.66
C ALA A 58 20.17 5.75 3.41
N GLU A 59 20.25 4.53 3.91
CA GLU A 59 21.42 4.02 4.65
C GLU A 59 22.65 3.89 3.73
N ILE A 60 22.45 3.45 2.48
CA ILE A 60 23.52 3.39 1.48
C ILE A 60 24.04 4.80 1.20
N LEU A 61 23.12 5.76 1.05
CA LEU A 61 23.44 7.14 0.74
C LEU A 61 24.15 7.89 1.87
N GLU A 62 23.84 7.56 3.12
CA GLU A 62 24.54 8.11 4.28
C GLU A 62 26.01 7.65 4.33
N LYS A 63 26.30 6.43 3.83
CA LYS A 63 27.66 5.87 3.81
C LYS A 63 28.49 6.33 2.61
N ASP A 64 27.86 6.65 1.47
CA ASP A 64 28.52 7.04 0.23
C ASP A 64 27.93 8.34 -0.33
N ILE A 65 28.42 9.46 0.21
CA ILE A 65 27.91 10.83 0.00
C ILE A 65 28.20 11.36 -1.43
N ASP A 66 29.13 10.73 -2.16
CA ASP A 66 29.59 11.21 -3.47
C ASP A 66 28.75 10.70 -4.65
N SER A 67 27.90 9.70 -4.45
CA SER A 67 27.06 9.06 -5.49
C SER A 67 25.61 9.59 -5.54
N LEU A 68 25.40 10.88 -5.29
CA LEU A 68 24.07 11.47 -5.09
C LEU A 68 23.22 11.70 -6.35
N ASP A 69 23.75 11.37 -7.54
CA ASP A 69 23.08 11.72 -8.79
C ASP A 69 22.09 10.64 -9.25
N ASN A 70 20.80 10.95 -9.08
CA ASN A 70 19.67 10.35 -9.79
C ASN A 70 19.66 8.81 -9.87
N ILE A 71 19.86 8.15 -8.73
CA ILE A 71 19.71 6.70 -8.64
C ILE A 71 18.24 6.33 -8.85
N SER A 72 17.97 5.43 -9.78
CA SER A 72 16.65 4.86 -10.02
C SER A 72 16.71 3.34 -9.96
N VAL A 73 15.85 2.73 -9.15
CA VAL A 73 15.72 1.27 -9.03
C VAL A 73 14.32 0.87 -9.44
N TYR A 74 14.18 -0.17 -10.24
CA TYR A 74 12.90 -0.64 -10.79
C TYR A 74 12.53 -2.00 -10.20
N TYR A 75 11.25 -2.18 -9.88
CA TYR A 75 10.71 -3.40 -9.27
C TYR A 75 9.47 -3.89 -10.00
N ASP A 76 9.32 -5.21 -10.05
CA ASP A 76 8.14 -5.88 -10.60
C ASP A 76 6.96 -5.86 -9.61
N LYS A 77 5.85 -6.53 -9.96
CA LYS A 77 4.66 -6.65 -9.10
C LYS A 77 4.91 -7.35 -7.75
N ASP A 78 5.97 -8.15 -7.67
CA ASP A 78 6.34 -8.99 -6.54
C ASP A 78 7.52 -8.37 -5.75
N TRP A 79 7.87 -7.10 -6.03
CA TRP A 79 9.00 -6.36 -5.44
C TRP A 79 10.38 -6.93 -5.76
N ASN A 80 10.52 -7.71 -6.83
CA ASN A 80 11.83 -8.12 -7.32
C ASN A 80 12.41 -7.06 -8.25
N GLN A 81 13.72 -6.84 -8.17
CA GLN A 81 14.41 -5.92 -9.05
C GLN A 81 14.27 -6.38 -10.52
N CYS A 82 13.84 -5.48 -11.39
CA CYS A 82 13.57 -5.77 -12.80
C CYS A 82 14.08 -4.66 -13.73
N ASP A 83 13.94 -4.87 -15.03
CA ASP A 83 14.25 -3.86 -16.04
C ASP A 83 13.17 -2.78 -16.12
N LYS A 84 13.57 -1.60 -16.62
CA LYS A 84 12.69 -0.42 -16.76
C LYS A 84 11.42 -0.69 -17.58
N GLU A 85 11.45 -1.68 -18.48
CA GLU A 85 10.33 -2.03 -19.38
C GLU A 85 9.23 -2.85 -18.68
N GLU A 86 9.57 -3.58 -17.62
CA GLU A 86 8.63 -4.44 -16.87
C GLU A 86 8.20 -3.83 -15.52
N LYS A 87 8.69 -2.62 -15.22
CA LYS A 87 8.49 -1.97 -13.93
C LYS A 87 7.01 -1.83 -13.57
N MET A 88 6.68 -2.19 -12.34
CA MET A 88 5.40 -1.88 -11.69
C MET A 88 5.60 -0.82 -10.61
N TYR A 89 6.74 -0.91 -9.91
CA TYR A 89 7.17 0.06 -8.92
C TYR A 89 8.56 0.57 -9.26
N TRP A 90 8.89 1.77 -8.84
CA TRP A 90 10.27 2.26 -8.93
C TRP A 90 10.59 3.28 -7.86
N LEU A 91 11.85 3.29 -7.44
CA LEU A 91 12.41 4.21 -6.47
C LEU A 91 13.27 5.22 -7.22
N GLU A 92 13.11 6.51 -6.92
CA GLU A 92 13.93 7.59 -7.45
C GLU A 92 14.56 8.36 -6.27
N VAL A 93 15.86 8.60 -6.36
CA VAL A 93 16.60 9.49 -5.46
C VAL A 93 16.83 10.81 -6.20
N THR A 94 16.24 11.89 -5.70
CA THR A 94 16.39 13.23 -6.26
C THR A 94 17.02 14.15 -5.23
N GLN A 95 18.10 14.83 -5.61
CA GLN A 95 18.64 15.90 -4.79
C GLN A 95 17.75 17.15 -4.90
N ALA A 96 17.34 17.71 -3.77
CA ALA A 96 16.66 18.99 -3.78
C ALA A 96 17.71 20.08 -4.04
N GLN A 97 17.69 20.69 -5.23
CA GLN A 97 18.57 21.80 -5.55
C GLN A 97 18.28 22.98 -4.62
N ASN A 98 19.09 23.16 -3.58
CA ASN A 98 19.16 24.42 -2.87
C ASN A 98 20.15 25.33 -3.61
N GLN A 99 19.62 26.37 -4.24
CA GLN A 99 20.37 27.59 -4.54
C GLN A 99 20.68 28.30 -3.21
N ALA A 100 21.66 27.80 -2.46
CA ALA A 100 22.33 28.55 -1.39
C ALA A 100 23.62 27.81 -1.03
N GLN A 101 24.71 28.34 -1.55
CA GLN A 101 26.08 27.93 -1.33
C GLN A 101 26.54 28.45 0.06
N GLU A 102 26.13 27.81 1.17
CA GLU A 102 26.74 28.05 2.50
C GLU A 102 26.25 27.11 3.63
N ASP A 103 25.95 25.85 3.35
CA ASP A 103 25.69 24.89 4.44
C ASP A 103 26.17 23.51 4.01
N ASP A 104 26.92 22.83 4.87
CA ASP A 104 27.42 21.46 4.71
C ASP A 104 26.27 20.42 4.60
N LEU A 105 25.03 20.86 4.42
CA LEU A 105 23.82 20.04 4.41
C LEU A 105 23.27 19.83 2.98
N LYS A 106 23.37 18.62 2.46
CA LYS A 106 22.66 18.20 1.23
C LYS A 106 21.27 17.65 1.58
N LYS A 107 20.23 18.23 0.97
CA LYS A 107 18.85 17.73 1.08
C LYS A 107 18.55 16.75 -0.04
N VAL A 108 18.09 15.55 0.31
CA VAL A 108 17.79 14.48 -0.64
C VAL A 108 16.36 13.99 -0.42
N LYS A 109 15.62 13.77 -1.51
CA LYS A 109 14.31 13.14 -1.48
C LYS A 109 14.42 11.76 -2.13
N ILE A 110 14.06 10.72 -1.38
CA ILE A 110 13.87 9.36 -1.89
C ILE A 110 12.38 9.15 -2.03
N ALA A 111 11.89 8.86 -3.23
CA ALA A 111 10.47 8.64 -3.47
C ALA A 111 10.25 7.31 -4.17
N VAL A 112 9.21 6.58 -3.76
CA VAL A 112 8.81 5.32 -4.36
C VAL A 112 7.45 5.52 -5.03
N TYR A 113 7.40 5.17 -6.30
CA TYR A 113 6.26 5.36 -7.18
C TYR A 113 5.67 4.01 -7.59
N SER A 114 4.35 3.99 -7.71
CA SER A 114 3.59 2.97 -8.44
C SER A 114 3.27 3.51 -9.83
N GLY A 115 3.39 2.68 -10.85
CA GLY A 115 2.85 3.00 -12.18
C GLY A 115 2.15 1.79 -12.76
N GLU A 116 1.00 2.04 -13.36
CA GLU A 116 0.36 1.05 -14.21
C GLU A 116 1.15 0.96 -15.52
N ASN A 117 1.52 -0.26 -15.93
CA ASN A 117 1.98 -0.57 -17.27
C ASN A 117 0.82 -0.43 -18.28
N SER A 118 0.29 0.78 -18.43
CA SER A 118 -0.65 1.13 -19.47
C SER A 118 0.14 1.60 -20.69
N LYS A 119 0.16 0.77 -21.73
CA LYS A 119 0.72 1.00 -23.07
C LYS A 119 0.12 2.20 -23.83
N GLY A 120 -0.45 3.19 -23.16
CA GLY A 120 -1.08 4.35 -23.79
C GLY A 120 -1.26 5.49 -22.81
N GLU A 121 -0.64 6.62 -23.15
CA GLU A 121 -0.90 8.00 -22.72
C GLU A 121 -1.19 8.30 -21.24
N SER A 122 -0.22 9.04 -20.66
CA SER A 122 -0.24 9.65 -19.33
C SER A 122 -0.14 8.65 -18.19
N SER A 123 1.07 8.10 -17.99
CA SER A 123 1.45 7.35 -16.79
C SER A 123 1.16 8.20 -15.55
N LYS A 124 0.02 7.97 -14.91
CA LYS A 124 -0.29 8.53 -13.60
C LYS A 124 0.61 7.82 -12.59
N LYS A 125 1.80 8.38 -12.36
CA LYS A 125 2.67 7.92 -11.28
C LYS A 125 2.02 8.31 -9.96
N GLU A 126 1.69 7.31 -9.15
CA GLU A 126 1.21 7.54 -7.78
C GLU A 126 2.37 7.38 -6.82
N GLU A 127 2.65 8.41 -6.03
CA GLU A 127 3.69 8.34 -4.98
C GLU A 127 3.14 7.50 -3.83
N ILE A 128 3.75 6.33 -3.60
CA ILE A 128 3.37 5.44 -2.50
C ILE A 128 3.97 5.95 -1.19
N TYR A 129 5.26 6.35 -1.25
CA TYR A 129 6.02 6.77 -0.10
C TYR A 129 7.12 7.73 -0.52
N HIS A 130 7.46 8.67 0.37
CA HIS A 130 8.67 9.47 0.23
C HIS A 130 9.38 9.65 1.56
N LEU A 131 10.69 9.78 1.49
CA LEU A 131 11.57 10.05 2.59
C LEU A 131 12.44 11.27 2.23
N ASN A 132 12.39 12.30 3.08
CA ASN A 132 13.26 13.46 2.94
C ASN A 132 14.42 13.34 3.93
N LEU A 133 15.64 13.39 3.41
CA LEU A 133 16.89 13.28 4.15
C LEU A 133 17.64 14.61 4.08
N SER A 134 18.41 14.87 5.12
CA SER A 134 19.33 16.00 5.21
C SER A 134 20.66 15.44 5.70
N ILE A 135 21.62 15.32 4.81
CA ILE A 135 22.92 14.68 5.05
C ILE A 135 23.94 15.80 5.26
N TYR A 136 24.63 15.74 6.40
CA TYR A 136 25.77 16.62 6.70
C TYR A 136 27.04 16.06 6.04
N ILE A 137 27.79 16.92 5.38
CA ILE A 137 29.05 16.61 4.72
C ILE A 137 30.17 17.28 5.53
N PRO A 138 30.95 16.50 6.29
CA PRO A 138 32.07 17.03 7.08
C PRO A 138 33.25 17.49 6.23
#